data_AF-A0A1H5M470-F1
#
_entry.id   AF-A0A1H5M470-F1
#
_cell.length_a   1.000
_cell.length_b   1.000
_cell.length_c   1.000
_cell.angle_alpha   90.00
_cell.angle_beta   90.00
_cell.angle_gamma   90.00
#
_symmetry.space_group_name_H-M   'P 1'
#
loop_
_entity.id
_entity.type
_entity.pdbx_description
1 polymer ?
#
loop_
_entity_poly.entity_id
_entity_poly.type
_entity_poly.pdbx_seq_one_letter_code
_entity_poly.pdbx_strand_id
1 'polypeptide(L)'
;MIEELLPSEVACVATGDDDASAPLFPEEAAQLGKAVDSRVREFTTGRSLARQALARLGLPASPILRGPKREPIWPQGVVGSITHCKGYRAAAVARQAQMLTLGIDAEIDDRLPEGVLRQVAVDEERAWLAKAPGGIHWDRLLFSAKESLYKAWFPLTGKWLGFEDAVVSFHPADATFHARLLVPPIEMPGRVLTGFDGRFLVRDGLALTAIAVVRGPWGRDERPSERRGSDDCEPALGPRPSRSPSFPAVRQLCGRKGGRDARDPKKARKPEEVNGPRARVRSTCGREPLCSARTLTRPNAVRMPRSTAELIMDAAEHLLISETSIDDVSVRRITKDAGVNVAAINYHFGSREKLLVAVVKRVYDRLNAERQRLLQAAIDARAPEPPELAAVLKALIGPSVRWSFDPGSGYPVFNNFAALGQRSRDPEIRTALADHVVHLRVFIPVLRRIAPWLSEGEIGWRIHCALGVRHNALRYRNRAEALIDASFDLNDPDELLRRMIEAIAPMFERR
;
A
#
# COMPACT_ATOMS: atom_id res chain seq x y z
N MET A 1 14.64 27.72 -1.87
CA MET A 1 14.12 26.71 -0.93
C MET A 1 14.24 25.33 -1.54
N ILE A 2 13.15 24.65 -1.94
CA ILE A 2 13.21 23.28 -2.46
C ILE A 2 13.91 23.19 -3.84
N GLU A 3 13.95 24.29 -4.59
CA GLU A 3 14.67 24.38 -5.86
C GLU A 3 16.19 24.15 -5.74
N GLU A 4 16.78 24.36 -4.56
CA GLU A 4 18.21 24.10 -4.30
C GLU A 4 18.53 22.59 -4.28
N LEU A 5 17.51 21.75 -4.06
CA LEU A 5 17.65 20.29 -4.05
C LEU A 5 17.60 19.67 -5.45
N LEU A 6 17.21 20.45 -6.46
CA LEU A 6 16.87 19.96 -7.78
C LEU A 6 17.99 20.26 -8.80
N PRO A 7 18.23 19.36 -9.78
CA PRO A 7 19.19 19.63 -10.84
C PRO A 7 18.65 20.69 -11.81
N SER A 8 19.53 21.30 -12.61
CA SER A 8 19.20 22.47 -13.43
C SER A 8 18.16 22.21 -14.53
N GLU A 9 17.91 20.95 -14.89
CA GLU A 9 16.89 20.54 -15.85
C GLU A 9 15.46 20.60 -15.29
N VAL A 10 15.30 20.78 -13.97
CA VAL A 10 13.98 20.80 -13.31
C VAL A 10 13.53 22.24 -13.11
N ALA A 11 12.38 22.59 -13.66
CA ALA A 11 11.70 23.83 -13.32
C ALA A 11 10.88 23.62 -12.04
N CYS A 12 11.12 24.47 -11.04
CA CYS A 12 10.43 24.43 -9.76
C CYS A 12 9.84 25.80 -9.42
N VAL A 13 8.63 25.81 -8.85
CA VAL A 13 7.98 27.01 -8.31
C VAL A 13 7.40 26.66 -6.94
N ALA A 14 7.58 27.56 -5.98
CA ALA A 14 7.08 27.41 -4.62
C ALA A 14 6.48 28.72 -4.10
N THR A 15 5.55 28.61 -3.14
CA THR A 15 5.00 29.74 -2.40
C THR A 15 4.70 29.35 -0.95
N GLY A 16 4.74 30.33 -0.04
CA GLY A 16 4.24 30.17 1.33
C GLY A 16 2.75 30.51 1.47
N ASP A 17 2.18 31.19 0.48
CA ASP A 17 0.82 31.71 0.51
C ASP A 17 -0.18 30.75 -0.15
N ASP A 18 -1.44 30.84 0.28
CA ASP A 18 -2.57 30.22 -0.41
C ASP A 18 -3.19 31.21 -1.39
N ASP A 19 -3.22 30.86 -2.68
CA ASP A 19 -3.97 31.61 -3.69
C ASP A 19 -5.20 30.80 -4.13
N ALA A 20 -6.34 31.12 -3.52
CA ALA A 20 -7.64 30.53 -3.88
C ALA A 20 -8.16 31.05 -5.23
N SER A 21 -7.63 32.17 -5.72
CA SER A 21 -8.17 32.93 -6.86
C SER A 21 -7.53 32.56 -8.19
N ALA A 22 -6.44 31.78 -8.18
CA ALA A 22 -5.81 31.32 -9.40
C ALA A 22 -6.81 30.51 -10.27
N PRO A 23 -6.93 30.82 -11.56
CA PRO A 23 -7.92 30.17 -12.42
C PRO A 23 -7.57 28.69 -12.59
N LEU A 24 -8.56 27.83 -12.36
CA LEU A 24 -8.51 26.40 -12.68
C LEU A 24 -9.09 26.15 -14.07
N PHE A 25 -8.56 25.12 -14.74
CA PHE A 25 -9.23 24.58 -15.92
C PHE A 25 -10.57 23.94 -15.52
N PRO A 26 -11.61 23.95 -16.37
CA PRO A 26 -12.90 23.32 -16.07
C PRO A 26 -12.77 21.85 -15.63
N GLU A 27 -11.84 21.11 -16.24
CA GLU A 27 -11.55 19.72 -15.93
C GLU A 27 -10.93 19.54 -14.55
N GLU A 28 -10.09 20.48 -14.10
CA GLU A 28 -9.52 20.49 -12.76
C GLU A 28 -10.57 20.89 -11.71
N ALA A 29 -11.40 21.90 -12.02
CA ALA A 29 -12.49 22.34 -11.16
C ALA A 29 -13.52 21.22 -10.93
N ALA A 30 -13.81 20.42 -11.95
CA ALA A 30 -14.69 19.25 -11.82
C ALA A 30 -14.17 18.22 -10.80
N GLN A 31 -12.85 18.12 -10.59
CA GLN A 31 -12.27 17.23 -9.59
C GLN A 31 -12.38 17.75 -8.15
N LEU A 32 -12.76 19.01 -7.93
CA LEU A 32 -12.96 19.55 -6.58
C LEU A 32 -14.30 19.14 -5.98
N GLY A 33 -15.35 18.93 -6.79
CA GLY A 33 -16.67 18.55 -6.28
C GLY A 33 -17.16 19.49 -5.17
N LYS A 34 -17.48 18.93 -3.99
CA LYS A 34 -17.85 19.68 -2.77
C LYS A 34 -16.69 19.75 -1.75
N ALA A 35 -15.46 19.95 -2.22
CA ALA A 35 -14.30 20.07 -1.34
C ALA A 35 -14.43 21.28 -0.39
N VAL A 36 -13.96 21.11 0.84
CA VAL A 36 -13.85 22.20 1.83
C VAL A 36 -12.85 23.25 1.36
N ASP A 37 -13.02 24.50 1.80
CA ASP A 37 -12.23 25.64 1.29
C ASP A 37 -10.72 25.46 1.42
N SER A 38 -10.24 24.82 2.50
CA SER A 38 -8.82 24.54 2.67
C SER A 38 -8.28 23.61 1.58
N ARG A 39 -9.07 22.59 1.20
CA ARG A 39 -8.72 21.65 0.13
C ARG A 39 -8.80 22.30 -1.25
N VAL A 40 -9.76 23.20 -1.45
CA VAL A 40 -9.84 24.01 -2.68
C VAL A 40 -8.59 24.86 -2.82
N ARG A 41 -8.20 25.61 -1.78
CA ARG A 41 -7.00 26.46 -1.78
C ARG A 41 -5.72 25.70 -2.08
N GLU A 42 -5.50 24.58 -1.38
CA GLU A 42 -4.33 23.73 -1.57
C GLU A 42 -4.26 23.17 -2.99
N PHE A 43 -5.38 22.64 -3.50
CA PHE A 43 -5.45 22.10 -4.85
C PHE A 43 -5.24 23.18 -5.91
N THR A 44 -5.92 24.32 -5.80
CA THR A 44 -5.79 25.45 -6.71
C THR A 44 -4.37 25.99 -6.75
N THR A 45 -3.76 26.20 -5.58
CA THR A 45 -2.39 26.72 -5.48
C THR A 45 -1.40 25.72 -6.08
N GLY A 46 -1.48 24.43 -5.72
CA GLY A 46 -0.59 23.41 -6.26
C GLY A 46 -0.68 23.28 -7.78
N ARG A 47 -1.88 23.42 -8.36
CA ARG A 47 -2.10 23.38 -9.82
C ARG A 47 -1.58 24.64 -10.51
N SER A 48 -1.79 25.81 -9.91
CA SER A 48 -1.22 27.07 -10.38
C SER A 48 0.31 27.00 -10.44
N LEU A 49 0.95 26.57 -9.35
CA LEU A 49 2.41 26.40 -9.28
C LEU A 49 2.93 25.43 -10.34
N ALA A 50 2.24 24.30 -10.54
CA ALA A 50 2.63 23.32 -11.53
C ALA A 50 2.56 23.87 -12.96
N ARG A 51 1.56 24.70 -13.27
CA ARG A 51 1.48 25.40 -14.57
C ARG A 51 2.55 26.48 -14.72
N GLN A 52 2.86 27.22 -13.66
CA GLN A 52 3.98 28.17 -13.69
C GLN A 52 5.31 27.43 -13.92
N ALA A 53 5.49 26.25 -13.34
CA ALA A 53 6.66 25.41 -13.56
C ALA A 53 6.72 24.89 -15.02
N LEU A 54 5.58 24.48 -15.60
CA LEU A 54 5.48 24.13 -17.03
C LEU A 54 5.86 25.31 -17.93
N ALA A 55 5.38 26.52 -17.61
CA ALA A 55 5.70 27.73 -18.35
C ALA A 55 7.20 28.06 -18.33
N ARG A 56 7.89 27.81 -17.19
CA ARG A 56 9.36 27.94 -17.10
C ARG A 56 10.12 26.96 -18.01
N LEU A 57 9.52 25.82 -18.37
CA LEU A 57 10.06 24.90 -19.39
C LEU A 57 9.68 25.31 -20.82
N GLY A 58 8.94 26.40 -21.02
CA GLY A 58 8.40 26.81 -22.32
C GLY A 58 7.28 25.91 -22.83
N LEU A 59 6.57 25.22 -21.93
CA LEU A 59 5.44 24.35 -22.27
C LEU A 59 4.11 25.10 -22.11
N PRO A 60 3.10 24.81 -22.96
CA PRO A 60 1.79 25.43 -22.84
C PRO A 60 1.10 25.02 -21.54
N ALA A 61 0.24 25.90 -21.03
CA ALA A 61 -0.64 25.57 -19.91
C ALA A 61 -1.66 24.50 -20.33
N SER A 62 -1.84 23.51 -19.48
CA SER A 62 -2.77 22.40 -19.68
C SER A 62 -3.32 21.93 -18.33
N PRO A 63 -4.50 21.29 -18.29
CA PRO A 63 -5.04 20.74 -17.06
C PRO A 63 -4.13 19.63 -16.50
N ILE A 64 -3.89 19.65 -15.19
CA ILE A 64 -3.14 18.62 -14.47
C ILE A 64 -4.13 17.85 -13.61
N LEU A 65 -4.69 16.78 -14.14
CA LEU A 65 -5.73 16.01 -13.45
C LEU A 65 -5.14 15.14 -12.33
N ARG A 66 -6.00 14.63 -11.45
CA ARG A 66 -5.67 13.53 -10.53
C ARG A 66 -6.05 12.19 -11.15
N GLY A 67 -5.13 11.24 -11.15
CA GLY A 67 -5.39 9.85 -11.53
C GLY A 67 -6.05 9.03 -10.40
N PRO A 68 -6.31 7.73 -10.65
CA PRO A 68 -7.05 6.86 -9.73
C PRO A 68 -6.40 6.68 -8.36
N LYS A 69 -5.08 6.87 -8.25
CA LYS A 69 -4.32 6.80 -6.99
C LYS A 69 -3.91 8.19 -6.48
N ARG A 70 -4.57 9.25 -6.98
CA ARG A 70 -4.35 10.67 -6.65
C ARG A 70 -3.04 11.27 -7.17
N GLU A 71 -2.31 10.54 -8.00
CA GLU A 71 -1.14 11.02 -8.72
C GLU A 71 -1.53 12.16 -9.68
N PRO A 72 -0.67 13.18 -9.85
CA PRO A 72 -0.86 14.18 -10.90
C PRO A 72 -0.67 13.55 -12.28
N ILE A 73 -1.63 13.76 -13.18
CA ILE A 73 -1.53 13.39 -14.59
C ILE A 73 -0.85 14.55 -15.30
N TRP A 74 0.42 14.36 -15.64
CA TRP A 74 1.23 15.34 -16.35
C TRP A 74 0.94 15.32 -17.85
N PRO A 75 1.17 16.45 -18.56
CA PRO A 75 1.13 16.48 -20.01
C PRO A 75 2.11 15.48 -20.63
N GLN A 76 1.82 15.04 -21.85
CA GLN A 76 2.68 14.10 -22.55
C GLN A 76 4.13 14.61 -22.63
N GLY A 77 5.09 13.76 -22.27
CA GLY A 77 6.51 14.11 -22.27
C GLY A 77 6.97 14.92 -21.06
N VAL A 78 6.15 15.03 -20.01
CA VAL A 78 6.49 15.71 -18.75
C VAL A 78 6.48 14.71 -17.59
N VAL A 79 7.42 14.86 -16.68
CA VAL A 79 7.39 14.26 -15.34
C VAL A 79 7.40 15.36 -14.29
N GLY A 80 6.84 15.09 -13.12
CA GLY A 80 6.82 16.08 -12.06
C GLY A 80 6.26 15.57 -10.74
N SER A 81 6.34 16.40 -9.72
CA SER A 81 5.81 16.14 -8.39
C SER A 81 5.29 17.44 -7.76
N ILE A 82 4.29 17.31 -6.90
CA ILE A 82 3.66 18.41 -6.17
C ILE A 82 3.71 18.07 -4.68
N THR A 83 4.02 19.06 -3.84
CA THR A 83 4.00 18.94 -2.38
C THR A 83 3.35 20.15 -1.72
N HIS A 84 2.80 19.94 -0.53
CA HIS A 84 2.25 20.98 0.31
C HIS A 84 2.34 20.58 1.77
N CYS A 85 2.56 21.55 2.64
CA CYS A 85 2.35 21.44 4.08
C CYS A 85 1.76 22.77 4.59
N LYS A 86 1.63 22.95 5.90
CA LYS A 86 1.21 24.24 6.43
C LYS A 86 2.23 25.32 6.02
N GLY A 87 1.76 26.42 5.40
CA GLY A 87 2.61 27.55 5.03
C GLY A 87 3.64 27.29 3.91
N TYR A 88 3.54 26.19 3.17
CA TYR A 88 4.40 25.93 2.01
C TYR A 88 3.70 25.07 0.95
N ARG A 89 3.87 25.41 -0.33
CA ARG A 89 3.49 24.58 -1.48
C ARG A 89 4.58 24.67 -2.54
N ALA A 90 4.84 23.57 -3.23
CA ALA A 90 5.76 23.56 -4.36
C ALA A 90 5.31 22.59 -5.45
N ALA A 91 5.68 22.91 -6.69
CA ALA A 91 5.56 22.01 -7.83
C ALA A 91 6.86 22.04 -8.62
N ALA A 92 7.35 20.87 -8.99
CA ALA A 92 8.53 20.70 -9.80
C ALA A 92 8.23 19.81 -11.01
N VAL A 93 8.73 20.20 -12.18
CA VAL A 93 8.50 19.51 -13.46
C VAL A 93 9.77 19.48 -14.30
N ALA A 94 9.91 18.45 -15.12
CA ALA A 94 10.98 18.29 -16.08
C ALA A 94 10.49 17.59 -17.34
N ARG A 95 11.25 17.73 -18.44
CA ARG A 95 10.98 16.98 -19.67
C ARG A 95 11.34 15.52 -19.45
N GLN A 96 10.43 14.60 -19.78
CA GLN A 96 10.63 13.14 -19.67
C GLN A 96 11.82 12.64 -20.51
N ALA A 97 12.24 13.42 -21.52
CA ALA A 97 13.46 13.14 -22.28
C ALA A 97 14.73 13.26 -21.44
N GLN A 98 14.75 14.14 -20.43
CA GLN A 98 15.90 14.44 -19.58
C GLN A 98 15.78 13.81 -18.18
N MET A 99 14.55 13.62 -17.70
CA MET A 99 14.27 13.13 -16.37
C MET A 99 13.39 11.88 -16.43
N LEU A 100 13.84 10.80 -15.79
CA LEU A 100 13.10 9.54 -15.72
C LEU A 100 11.92 9.63 -14.75
N THR A 101 12.16 10.17 -13.55
CA THR A 101 11.13 10.38 -12.53
C THR A 101 11.54 11.51 -11.58
N LEU A 102 10.56 12.06 -10.88
CA LEU A 102 10.73 13.13 -9.92
C LEU A 102 9.81 12.90 -8.71
N GLY A 103 10.34 13.06 -7.50
CA GLY A 103 9.57 13.07 -6.27
C GLY A 103 10.06 14.18 -5.37
N ILE A 104 9.15 15.05 -4.92
CA ILE A 104 9.46 16.12 -3.96
C ILE A 104 8.51 16.03 -2.77
N ASP A 105 9.02 16.36 -1.61
CA ASP A 105 8.22 16.43 -0.40
C ASP A 105 8.64 17.57 0.53
N ALA A 106 7.69 18.07 1.31
CA ALA A 106 7.87 19.19 2.21
C ALA A 106 7.01 18.99 3.45
N GLU A 107 7.64 19.09 4.61
CA GLU A 107 7.03 18.93 5.92
C GLU A 107 7.41 20.09 6.84
N ILE A 108 6.62 20.33 7.88
CA ILE A 108 7.08 21.20 8.98
C ILE A 108 8.16 20.44 9.74
N ASP A 109 9.31 21.09 9.99
CA ASP A 109 10.40 20.57 10.82
C ASP A 109 9.97 20.60 12.30
N ASP A 110 9.14 19.63 12.65
CA ASP A 110 8.68 19.34 14.01
C ASP A 110 8.67 17.82 14.21
N ARG A 111 8.75 17.39 15.47
CA ARG A 111 8.77 15.98 15.84
C ARG A 111 7.62 15.24 15.20
N LEU A 112 7.86 13.99 14.82
CA LEU A 112 6.75 13.13 14.46
C LEU A 112 5.86 12.91 15.69
N PRO A 113 4.53 12.83 15.49
CA PRO A 113 3.62 12.46 16.57
C PRO A 113 4.03 11.12 17.18
N GLU A 114 3.73 10.96 18.47
CA GLU A 114 4.14 9.76 19.21
C GLU A 114 3.64 8.49 18.52
N GLY A 115 4.55 7.54 18.30
CA GLY A 115 4.25 6.25 17.68
C GLY A 115 4.22 6.24 16.15
N VAL A 116 4.28 7.39 15.46
CA VAL A 116 4.37 7.44 14.00
C VAL A 116 5.74 6.95 13.53
N LEU A 117 6.82 7.30 14.24
CA LEU A 117 8.17 6.86 13.87
C LEU A 117 8.29 5.34 13.74
N ARG A 118 7.62 4.57 14.60
CA ARG A 118 7.63 3.09 14.54
C ARG A 118 6.93 2.52 13.30
N GLN A 119 6.03 3.29 12.68
CA GLN A 119 5.26 2.89 11.50
C GLN A 119 5.99 3.25 10.20
N VAL A 120 6.78 4.32 10.22
CA VAL A 120 7.43 4.85 9.01
C VAL A 120 8.90 4.46 8.91
N ALA A 121 9.53 4.11 10.03
CA ALA A 121 10.92 3.70 10.08
C ALA A 121 11.05 2.19 10.32
N VAL A 122 11.99 1.52 9.66
CA VAL A 122 12.44 0.16 9.99
C VAL A 122 13.46 0.19 11.15
N ASP A 123 13.82 -0.97 11.69
CA ASP A 123 14.79 -1.06 12.81
C ASP A 123 16.14 -0.42 12.49
N GLU A 124 16.63 -0.60 11.27
CA GLU A 124 17.89 -0.01 10.80
C GLU A 124 17.87 1.52 10.87
N GLU A 125 16.77 2.14 10.41
CA GLU A 125 16.58 3.59 10.44
C GLU A 125 16.38 4.10 11.87
N ARG A 126 15.61 3.38 12.71
CA ARG A 126 15.45 3.73 14.13
C ARG A 126 16.78 3.71 14.88
N ALA A 127 17.62 2.71 14.60
CA ALA A 127 18.94 2.59 15.20
C ALA A 127 19.88 3.72 14.75
N TRP A 128 19.77 4.17 13.51
CA TRP A 128 20.49 5.34 13.00
C TRP A 128 19.97 6.63 13.65
N LEU A 129 18.65 6.84 13.68
CA LEU A 129 18.01 8.03 14.27
C LEU A 129 18.36 8.23 15.74
N ALA A 130 18.50 7.15 16.51
CA ALA A 130 18.94 7.21 17.92
C ALA A 130 20.36 7.80 18.09
N LYS A 131 21.16 7.84 17.02
CA LYS A 131 22.54 8.35 16.98
C LYS A 131 22.69 9.57 16.07
N ALA A 132 21.59 10.04 15.48
CA ALA A 132 21.61 11.15 14.53
C ALA A 132 22.09 12.44 15.23
N PRO A 133 22.78 13.33 14.50
CA PRO A 133 23.26 14.59 15.07
C PRO A 133 22.07 15.45 15.54
N GLY A 134 22.27 16.29 16.54
CA GLY A 134 21.24 17.23 16.99
C GLY A 134 20.96 18.35 15.96
N GLY A 135 19.88 19.09 16.18
CA GLY A 135 19.60 20.35 15.47
C GLY A 135 18.47 20.30 14.44
N ILE A 136 18.02 19.12 14.03
CA ILE A 136 16.85 18.93 13.14
C ILE A 136 16.00 17.74 13.59
N HIS A 137 14.73 17.70 13.18
CA HIS A 137 13.84 16.57 13.43
C HIS A 137 14.06 15.46 12.39
N TRP A 138 15.11 14.65 12.58
CA TRP A 138 15.49 13.58 11.66
C TRP A 138 14.39 12.53 11.43
N ASP A 139 13.55 12.30 12.42
CA ASP A 139 12.38 11.44 12.33
C ASP A 139 11.38 11.99 11.30
N ARG A 140 11.13 13.30 11.31
CA ARG A 140 10.32 13.99 10.31
C ARG A 140 10.98 14.02 8.94
N LEU A 141 12.28 14.25 8.90
CA LEU A 141 13.03 14.24 7.64
C LEU A 141 13.00 12.87 6.97
N LEU A 142 13.10 11.79 7.76
CA LEU A 142 12.90 10.41 7.28
C LEU A 142 11.53 10.21 6.66
N PHE A 143 10.48 10.70 7.33
CA PHE A 143 9.12 10.65 6.79
C PHE A 143 9.03 11.36 5.43
N SER A 144 9.55 12.59 5.34
CA SER A 144 9.56 13.34 4.08
C SER A 144 10.37 12.63 2.98
N ALA A 145 11.53 12.06 3.31
CA ALA A 145 12.35 11.30 2.36
C ALA A 145 11.60 10.07 1.80
N LYS A 146 10.77 9.41 2.62
CA LYS A 146 9.94 8.28 2.16
C LYS A 146 8.75 8.72 1.32
N GLU A 147 8.17 9.89 1.60
CA GLU A 147 7.12 10.46 0.74
C GLU A 147 7.67 10.88 -0.63
N SER A 148 8.84 11.53 -0.69
CA SER A 148 9.49 11.87 -1.96
C SER A 148 9.90 10.61 -2.72
N LEU A 149 10.33 9.55 -2.03
CA LEU A 149 10.56 8.23 -2.63
C LEU A 149 9.30 7.66 -3.27
N TYR A 150 8.16 7.63 -2.56
CA TYR A 150 6.91 7.12 -3.11
C TYR A 150 6.50 7.88 -4.37
N LYS A 151 6.62 9.21 -4.35
CA LYS A 151 6.29 10.08 -5.49
C LYS A 151 7.21 9.87 -6.70
N ALA A 152 8.48 9.50 -6.48
CA ALA A 152 9.40 9.10 -7.55
C ALA A 152 9.15 7.65 -8.05
N TRP A 153 8.76 6.75 -7.15
CA TRP A 153 8.52 5.33 -7.44
C TRP A 153 7.23 5.09 -8.24
N PHE A 154 6.13 5.67 -7.80
CA PHE A 154 4.79 5.32 -8.30
C PHE A 154 4.63 5.55 -9.82
N PRO A 155 5.12 6.64 -10.43
CA PRO A 155 5.03 6.84 -11.88
C PRO A 155 5.77 5.79 -12.71
N LEU A 156 6.79 5.13 -12.16
CA LEU A 156 7.56 4.11 -12.85
C LEU A 156 6.92 2.72 -12.80
N THR A 157 6.14 2.45 -11.75
CA THR A 157 5.69 1.08 -11.44
C THR A 157 4.18 0.91 -11.44
N GLY A 158 3.42 1.97 -11.16
CA GLY A 158 1.98 1.91 -10.89
C GLY A 158 1.62 1.09 -9.65
N LYS A 159 2.61 0.76 -8.80
CA LYS A 159 2.47 -0.13 -7.64
C LYS A 159 2.63 0.64 -6.34
N TRP A 160 1.95 0.14 -5.31
CA TRP A 160 2.13 0.60 -3.94
C TRP A 160 3.56 0.29 -3.44
N LEU A 161 4.11 1.19 -2.62
CA LEU A 161 5.38 1.03 -1.89
C LEU A 161 5.12 1.50 -0.45
N GLY A 162 5.16 0.58 0.50
CA GLY A 162 5.02 0.87 1.93
C GLY A 162 6.25 1.56 2.49
N PHE A 163 6.15 2.07 3.73
CA PHE A 163 7.30 2.69 4.40
C PHE A 163 8.37 1.65 4.73
N GLU A 164 7.98 0.43 5.07
CA GLU A 164 8.83 -0.72 5.35
C GLU A 164 9.48 -1.33 4.09
N ASP A 165 9.00 -0.98 2.89
CA ASP A 165 9.49 -1.52 1.61
C ASP A 165 10.79 -0.84 1.13
N ALA A 166 11.31 0.11 1.90
CA ALA A 166 12.56 0.77 1.63
C ALA A 166 13.29 1.19 2.92
N VAL A 167 14.62 1.24 2.84
CA VAL A 167 15.49 1.75 3.89
C VAL A 167 16.19 3.01 3.40
N VAL A 168 16.04 4.10 4.12
CA VAL A 168 16.66 5.39 3.88
C VAL A 168 17.89 5.54 4.76
N SER A 169 19.04 5.74 4.12
CA SER A 169 20.31 6.08 4.78
C SER A 169 20.64 7.54 4.51
N PHE A 170 20.79 8.34 5.57
CA PHE A 170 21.17 9.75 5.45
C PHE A 170 22.69 9.94 5.49
N HIS A 171 23.16 10.91 4.70
CA HIS A 171 24.54 11.40 4.68
C HIS A 171 24.55 12.91 5.00
N PRO A 172 24.57 13.28 6.30
CA PRO A 172 24.37 14.67 6.72
C PRO A 172 25.40 15.66 6.20
N ALA A 173 26.65 15.23 6.03
CA ALA A 173 27.74 16.08 5.55
C ALA A 173 27.49 16.61 4.12
N ASP A 174 26.81 15.82 3.30
CA ASP A 174 26.56 16.11 1.88
C ASP A 174 25.12 16.56 1.63
N ALA A 175 24.28 16.65 2.69
CA ALA A 175 22.85 16.91 2.59
C ALA A 175 22.12 15.95 1.61
N THR A 176 22.52 14.67 1.61
CA THR A 176 21.97 13.62 0.74
C THR A 176 21.40 12.44 1.53
N PHE A 177 20.57 11.63 0.86
CA PHE A 177 20.13 10.34 1.37
C PHE A 177 20.05 9.32 0.23
N HIS A 178 20.19 8.04 0.58
CA HIS A 178 19.96 6.92 -0.33
C HIS A 178 18.80 6.07 0.17
N ALA A 179 17.78 5.89 -0.66
CA ALA A 179 16.64 5.03 -0.40
C ALA A 179 16.81 3.69 -1.13
N ARG A 180 17.22 2.65 -0.39
CA ARG A 180 17.38 1.30 -0.91
C ARG A 180 16.05 0.54 -0.85
N LEU A 181 15.63 -0.03 -1.97
CA LEU A 181 14.40 -0.81 -2.06
C LEU A 181 14.58 -2.19 -1.42
N LEU A 182 13.56 -2.65 -0.70
CA LEU A 182 13.42 -4.02 -0.18
C LEU A 182 12.47 -4.88 -1.00
N VAL A 183 11.84 -4.27 -2.02
CA VAL A 183 11.02 -4.93 -3.04
C VAL A 183 11.86 -5.30 -4.26
N PRO A 184 11.36 -6.16 -5.17
CA PRO A 184 12.06 -6.44 -6.43
C PRO A 184 12.43 -5.15 -7.18
N PRO A 185 13.62 -5.12 -7.82
CA PRO A 185 14.12 -3.93 -8.48
C PRO A 185 13.24 -3.52 -9.68
N ILE A 186 13.30 -2.24 -10.05
CA ILE A 186 12.65 -1.78 -11.28
C ILE A 186 13.57 -2.11 -12.45
N GLU A 187 13.12 -3.03 -13.31
CA GLU A 187 13.81 -3.37 -14.54
C GLU A 187 13.28 -2.51 -15.69
N MET A 188 14.19 -1.81 -16.35
CA MET A 188 13.93 -1.02 -17.56
C MET A 188 14.99 -1.38 -18.61
N PRO A 189 14.72 -1.19 -19.92
CA PRO A 189 15.71 -1.47 -20.94
C PRO A 189 17.02 -0.71 -20.66
N GLY A 190 18.09 -1.45 -20.38
CA GLY A 190 19.42 -0.89 -20.10
C GLY A 190 19.62 -0.25 -18.72
N ARG A 191 18.68 -0.40 -17.77
CA ARG A 191 18.83 0.13 -16.40
C ARG A 191 18.04 -0.70 -15.38
N VAL A 192 18.68 -1.01 -14.25
CA VAL A 192 18.03 -1.62 -13.09
C VAL A 192 18.10 -0.65 -11.93
N LEU A 193 16.95 -0.33 -11.32
CA LEU A 193 16.90 0.51 -10.12
C LEU A 193 16.65 -0.35 -8.88
N THR A 194 17.64 -0.39 -8.00
CA THR A 194 17.55 -1.01 -6.67
C THR A 194 17.31 0.00 -5.56
N GLY A 195 17.26 1.30 -5.91
CA GLY A 195 17.16 2.39 -4.97
C GLY A 195 17.14 3.75 -5.68
N PHE A 196 17.05 4.80 -4.87
CA PHE A 196 16.98 6.18 -5.32
C PHE A 196 17.89 7.06 -4.46
N ASP A 197 18.70 7.88 -5.11
CA ASP A 197 19.45 8.94 -4.44
C ASP A 197 18.60 10.21 -4.37
N GLY A 198 18.65 10.86 -3.21
CA GLY A 198 17.92 12.09 -2.93
C GLY A 198 18.77 13.11 -2.18
N ARG A 199 18.25 14.33 -2.14
CA ARG A 199 18.81 15.46 -1.39
C ARG A 199 17.80 15.98 -0.40
N PHE A 200 18.28 16.60 0.66
CA PHE A 200 17.43 17.19 1.68
C PHE A 200 17.93 18.57 2.14
N LEU A 201 17.01 19.39 2.65
CA LEU A 201 17.31 20.69 3.25
C LEU A 201 16.35 20.91 4.43
N VAL A 202 16.88 21.35 5.56
CA VAL A 202 16.08 21.83 6.68
C VAL A 202 16.38 23.31 6.88
N ARG A 203 15.37 24.17 6.65
CA ARG A 203 15.51 25.63 6.75
C ARG A 203 14.14 26.27 6.97
N ASP A 204 14.11 27.38 7.71
CA ASP A 204 12.89 28.17 7.98
C ASP A 204 11.73 27.34 8.56
N GLY A 205 12.05 26.34 9.41
CA GLY A 205 11.07 25.46 10.02
C GLY A 205 10.45 24.43 9.07
N LEU A 206 11.06 24.20 7.90
CA LEU A 206 10.63 23.21 6.91
C LEU A 206 11.69 22.12 6.73
N ALA A 207 11.24 20.87 6.62
CA ALA A 207 12.02 19.73 6.18
C ALA A 207 11.66 19.40 4.73
N LEU A 208 12.60 19.56 3.82
CA LEU A 208 12.41 19.44 2.37
C LEU A 208 13.23 18.27 1.84
N THR A 209 12.64 17.44 0.97
CA THR A 209 13.34 16.34 0.31
C THR A 209 13.02 16.25 -1.17
N ALA A 210 14.00 15.83 -1.97
CA ALA A 210 13.82 15.64 -3.40
C ALA A 210 14.61 14.43 -3.93
N ILE A 211 13.97 13.66 -4.81
CA ILE A 211 14.57 12.62 -5.65
C ILE A 211 14.37 13.03 -7.09
N ALA A 212 15.46 13.14 -7.85
CA ALA A 212 15.46 13.48 -9.28
C ALA A 212 16.35 12.49 -10.03
N VAL A 213 15.75 11.60 -10.81
CA VAL A 213 16.48 10.56 -11.54
C VAL A 213 16.67 10.96 -12.97
N VAL A 214 17.86 11.48 -13.31
CA VAL A 214 18.19 11.87 -14.69
C VAL A 214 18.11 10.65 -15.61
N ARG A 215 17.58 10.87 -16.81
CA ARG A 215 17.56 9.88 -17.89
C ARG A 215 18.93 9.91 -18.55
N GLY A 216 19.84 9.07 -18.05
CA GLY A 216 21.19 8.95 -18.62
C GLY A 216 21.14 8.50 -20.09
N PRO A 217 22.21 8.75 -20.88
CA PRO A 217 22.33 8.20 -22.22
C PRO A 217 22.23 6.67 -22.13
N TRP A 218 21.38 6.08 -22.98
CA TRP A 218 21.15 4.64 -23.03
C TRP A 218 22.49 3.93 -23.32
N GLY A 219 23.10 3.32 -22.29
CA GLY A 219 24.21 2.37 -22.43
C GLY A 219 25.51 2.70 -21.68
N ARG A 220 25.62 2.25 -20.42
CA ARG A 220 26.57 1.23 -19.95
C ARG A 220 26.35 0.98 -18.45
N ASP A 221 26.41 -0.29 -18.11
CA ASP A 221 26.23 -0.90 -16.79
C ASP A 221 27.33 -0.40 -15.82
N GLU A 222 27.09 0.67 -15.06
CA GLU A 222 27.91 0.95 -13.87
C GLU A 222 27.45 0.02 -12.74
N ARG A 223 28.00 -1.20 -12.74
CA ARG A 223 27.97 -2.03 -11.55
C ARG A 223 28.78 -1.32 -10.46
N PRO A 224 28.31 -1.29 -9.21
CA PRO A 224 29.12 -0.82 -8.09
C PRO A 224 30.38 -1.70 -8.01
N SER A 225 31.54 -1.07 -8.12
CA SER A 225 32.83 -1.75 -7.97
C SER A 225 32.87 -2.49 -6.63
N GLU A 226 32.92 -3.82 -6.69
CA GLU A 226 33.40 -4.64 -5.57
C GLU A 226 34.79 -4.13 -5.17
N ARG A 227 34.88 -3.46 -4.01
CA ARG A 227 36.16 -3.31 -3.32
C ARG A 227 36.58 -4.71 -2.88
N ARG A 228 37.36 -5.39 -3.73
CA ARG A 228 38.12 -6.57 -3.32
C ARG A 228 39.28 -6.08 -2.46
N GLY A 229 39.21 -6.39 -1.17
CA GLY A 229 40.38 -6.47 -0.31
C GLY A 229 41.11 -7.79 -0.54
N SER A 230 42.33 -7.86 0.01
CA SER A 230 43.33 -8.92 -0.06
C SER A 230 43.96 -9.14 -1.43
N ASP A 231 45.24 -9.43 -1.58
CA ASP A 231 46.43 -9.44 -0.73
C ASP A 231 47.52 -9.71 -1.76
N ASP A 232 48.57 -8.90 -1.87
CA ASP A 232 49.82 -9.35 -2.48
C ASP A 232 50.99 -8.52 -1.94
N CYS A 233 51.94 -9.25 -1.36
CA CYS A 233 53.15 -8.76 -0.73
C CYS A 233 54.27 -8.46 -1.74
N GLU A 234 55.07 -7.44 -1.38
CA GLU A 234 56.53 -7.33 -1.56
C GLU A 234 57.14 -6.87 -2.92
N PRO A 235 58.39 -6.31 -2.95
CA PRO A 235 58.72 -4.95 -2.46
C PRO A 235 59.64 -4.15 -3.43
N ALA A 236 59.65 -2.81 -3.39
CA ALA A 236 60.73 -2.02 -4.00
C ALA A 236 60.92 -0.60 -3.39
N LEU A 237 61.90 -0.50 -2.49
CA LEU A 237 62.93 0.55 -2.32
C LEU A 237 62.66 2.03 -2.74
N GLY A 238 62.33 2.86 -1.72
CA GLY A 238 62.91 4.20 -1.40
C GLY A 238 62.56 5.45 -2.26
N PRO A 239 62.87 6.69 -1.80
CA PRO A 239 63.08 7.20 -0.42
C PRO A 239 62.06 8.29 0.01
N ARG A 240 61.98 8.54 1.32
CA ARG A 240 61.18 9.60 1.99
C ARG A 240 61.75 11.01 1.74
N PRO A 241 60.96 12.05 2.01
CA PRO A 241 61.36 12.93 3.11
C PRO A 241 60.26 13.32 4.11
N SER A 242 60.77 13.69 5.28
CA SER A 242 60.18 14.12 6.56
C SER A 242 59.28 15.37 6.52
N ARG A 243 58.31 15.46 7.44
CA ARG A 243 58.35 16.36 8.62
C ARG A 243 57.03 16.31 9.42
N SER A 244 57.15 16.04 10.71
CA SER A 244 56.16 16.39 11.76
C SER A 244 56.45 17.81 12.27
N PRO A 245 55.54 18.42 13.03
CA PRO A 245 55.84 18.57 14.45
C PRO A 245 54.65 18.35 15.39
N SER A 246 55.04 18.17 16.64
CA SER A 246 54.36 17.71 17.86
C SER A 246 53.62 18.78 18.68
N PHE A 247 52.58 18.30 19.39
CA PHE A 247 51.98 18.63 20.70
C PHE A 247 52.55 19.78 21.60
N PRO A 248 51.72 20.34 22.51
CA PRO A 248 51.64 19.80 23.89
C PRO A 248 50.23 19.72 24.52
N ALA A 249 50.12 18.83 25.51
CA ALA A 249 48.97 18.53 26.36
C ALA A 249 48.83 19.48 27.57
N VAL A 250 47.63 19.55 28.17
CA VAL A 250 47.41 20.11 29.52
C VAL A 250 46.64 19.10 30.40
N ARG A 251 47.07 19.05 31.66
CA ARG A 251 46.80 18.09 32.73
C ARG A 251 45.49 18.34 33.50
N GLN A 252 44.92 17.22 33.98
CA GLN A 252 44.36 16.92 35.32
C GLN A 252 43.59 17.99 36.13
N LEU A 253 42.45 17.55 36.69
CA LEU A 253 42.19 17.65 38.13
C LEU A 253 41.21 16.55 38.62
N CYS A 254 41.61 15.91 39.72
CA CYS A 254 40.91 14.85 40.45
C CYS A 254 39.71 15.37 41.26
N GLY A 255 38.79 14.45 41.57
CA GLY A 255 37.85 14.57 42.68
C GLY A 255 37.28 13.21 43.09
N ARG A 256 37.93 12.55 44.07
CA ARG A 256 37.45 11.34 44.78
C ARG A 256 36.43 11.70 45.86
N LYS A 257 35.45 10.82 46.08
CA LYS A 257 34.85 10.32 47.36
C LYS A 257 33.72 9.35 46.94
N GLY A 258 33.50 8.12 47.44
CA GLY A 258 34.04 7.34 48.56
C GLY A 258 32.89 6.79 49.43
N GLY A 259 32.67 5.47 49.45
CA GLY A 259 31.88 4.69 50.45
C GLY A 259 30.62 4.00 49.86
N ARG A 260 30.50 2.67 49.67
CA ARG A 260 30.42 1.50 50.62
C ARG A 260 29.23 1.62 51.60
N ASP A 261 28.34 0.65 51.86
CA ASP A 261 28.40 -0.83 51.78
C ASP A 261 27.00 -1.50 51.75
N ALA A 262 26.99 -2.71 51.16
CA ALA A 262 26.21 -3.94 51.39
C ALA A 262 24.96 -4.02 52.33
N ARG A 263 23.91 -4.72 51.84
CA ARG A 263 23.52 -6.10 52.26
C ARG A 263 22.21 -6.61 51.64
N ASP A 264 22.29 -7.83 51.09
CA ASP A 264 21.24 -8.82 50.71
C ASP A 264 20.70 -9.54 51.98
N PRO A 265 19.89 -10.64 51.97
CA PRO A 265 18.94 -11.26 51.00
C PRO A 265 17.63 -11.80 51.67
N LYS A 266 16.72 -12.46 50.92
CA LYS A 266 16.17 -13.83 51.23
C LYS A 266 14.99 -14.33 50.33
N LYS A 267 15.20 -15.55 49.77
CA LYS A 267 14.37 -16.80 49.68
C LYS A 267 13.00 -16.77 48.94
N ALA A 268 12.49 -17.82 48.25
CA ALA A 268 12.69 -19.30 48.26
C ALA A 268 12.28 -19.93 46.88
N ARG A 269 13.04 -20.87 46.27
CA ARG A 269 12.95 -22.36 46.20
C ARG A 269 11.64 -23.04 45.68
N LYS A 270 11.72 -23.57 44.43
CA LYS A 270 11.53 -24.96 43.85
C LYS A 270 10.31 -25.85 44.25
N PRO A 271 9.86 -26.86 43.43
CA PRO A 271 10.70 -27.83 42.71
C PRO A 271 10.28 -28.33 41.29
N GLU A 272 11.22 -29.07 40.69
CA GLU A 272 11.17 -29.90 39.47
C GLU A 272 10.46 -31.25 39.71
N GLU A 273 9.95 -31.87 38.64
CA GLU A 273 9.70 -33.31 38.57
C GLU A 273 10.50 -33.95 37.42
N VAL A 274 11.01 -35.14 37.71
CA VAL A 274 11.90 -36.00 36.94
C VAL A 274 11.10 -37.20 36.44
N ASN A 275 11.34 -37.65 35.20
CA ASN A 275 11.32 -39.09 34.86
C ASN A 275 11.98 -39.34 33.48
N GLY A 276 13.04 -40.15 33.45
CA GLY A 276 13.44 -40.95 32.28
C GLY A 276 13.22 -42.44 32.61
N PRO A 277 13.89 -43.42 31.96
CA PRO A 277 14.44 -43.49 30.60
C PRO A 277 14.06 -44.82 29.89
N ARG A 278 14.39 -45.00 28.60
CA ARG A 278 14.62 -46.29 27.86
C ARG A 278 14.76 -45.95 26.37
N ALA A 279 15.57 -46.57 25.51
CA ALA A 279 16.65 -47.54 25.60
C ALA A 279 17.40 -47.46 24.23
N ARG A 280 18.71 -47.71 24.23
CA ARG A 280 19.52 -47.85 23.01
C ARG A 280 19.29 -49.21 22.37
N VAL A 281 19.14 -49.26 21.04
CA VAL A 281 19.40 -50.44 20.23
C VAL A 281 20.34 -50.05 19.08
N ARG A 282 21.44 -50.79 18.95
CA ARG A 282 22.37 -50.77 17.81
C ARG A 282 21.93 -51.81 16.78
N SER A 283 21.97 -51.48 15.49
CA SER A 283 22.19 -52.45 14.38
C SER A 283 22.57 -51.67 13.12
N THR A 284 23.85 -51.59 12.78
CA THR A 284 24.55 -52.34 11.71
C THR A 284 24.31 -51.86 10.27
N CYS A 285 25.45 -51.64 9.61
CA CYS A 285 25.72 -51.18 8.26
C CYS A 285 25.19 -52.12 7.16
N GLY A 286 24.82 -51.56 5.99
CA GLY A 286 24.82 -52.32 4.74
C GLY A 286 24.01 -51.69 3.58
N ARG A 287 24.74 -51.13 2.60
CA ARG A 287 24.42 -50.94 1.17
C ARG A 287 23.70 -49.65 0.71
N GLU A 288 24.46 -48.80 0.02
CA GLU A 288 24.03 -47.86 -1.03
C GLU A 288 24.20 -48.52 -2.42
N PRO A 289 23.72 -47.94 -3.54
CA PRO A 289 22.67 -46.91 -3.70
C PRO A 289 21.61 -47.29 -4.77
N LEU A 290 20.39 -46.75 -4.65
CA LEU A 290 19.51 -46.55 -5.79
C LEU A 290 19.08 -45.09 -5.83
N CYS A 291 19.35 -44.49 -6.99
CA CYS A 291 19.19 -43.09 -7.34
C CYS A 291 17.78 -42.57 -7.03
N SER A 292 17.60 -41.81 -5.95
CA SER A 292 16.34 -41.13 -5.64
C SER A 292 16.34 -39.71 -6.22
N ALA A 293 15.38 -39.43 -7.08
CA ALA A 293 15.04 -38.09 -7.52
C ALA A 293 14.88 -37.15 -6.33
N ARG A 294 15.67 -36.07 -6.29
CA ARG A 294 15.52 -34.99 -5.32
C ARG A 294 14.16 -34.32 -5.53
N THR A 295 13.21 -34.63 -4.66
CA THR A 295 12.04 -33.80 -4.45
C THR A 295 12.53 -32.42 -4.01
N LEU A 296 12.40 -31.42 -4.88
CA LEU A 296 12.59 -30.01 -4.53
C LEU A 296 11.49 -29.64 -3.52
N THR A 297 11.79 -29.74 -2.23
CA THR A 297 11.01 -29.07 -1.18
C THR A 297 10.98 -27.58 -1.52
N ARG A 298 9.80 -27.08 -1.87
CA ARG A 298 9.53 -25.65 -2.02
C ARG A 298 10.01 -24.94 -0.74
N PRO A 299 10.83 -23.88 -0.83
CA PRO A 299 11.19 -23.10 0.34
C PRO A 299 9.91 -22.53 0.96
N ASN A 300 9.75 -22.71 2.28
CA ASN A 300 8.69 -22.11 3.07
C ASN A 300 8.61 -20.61 2.76
N ALA A 301 7.46 -20.16 2.27
CA ALA A 301 7.19 -18.74 2.07
C ALA A 301 7.35 -18.02 3.41
N VAL A 302 8.36 -17.16 3.51
CA VAL A 302 8.55 -16.25 4.65
C VAL A 302 7.33 -15.33 4.67
N ARG A 303 6.46 -15.49 5.68
CA ARG A 303 5.26 -14.67 5.86
C ARG A 303 5.71 -13.31 6.40
N MET A 304 5.68 -12.28 5.55
CA MET A 304 6.04 -10.90 5.92
C MET A 304 5.23 -10.43 7.15
N PRO A 305 5.80 -9.60 8.04
CA PRO A 305 5.04 -9.02 9.14
C PRO A 305 3.95 -8.09 8.60
N ARG A 306 2.72 -8.21 9.13
CA ARG A 306 1.57 -7.39 8.69
C ARG A 306 1.75 -5.94 9.15
N SER A 307 1.47 -4.99 8.27
CA SER A 307 1.46 -3.56 8.60
C SER A 307 0.36 -3.22 9.62
N THR A 308 0.49 -2.09 10.34
CA THR A 308 -0.53 -1.63 11.30
C THR A 308 -1.90 -1.47 10.63
N ALA A 309 -1.94 -0.94 9.41
CA ALA A 309 -3.18 -0.81 8.64
C ALA A 309 -3.79 -2.19 8.31
N GLU A 310 -2.97 -3.19 7.97
CA GLU A 310 -3.42 -4.57 7.77
C GLU A 310 -3.93 -5.21 9.06
N LEU A 311 -3.25 -5.02 10.19
CA LEU A 311 -3.71 -5.51 11.50
C LEU A 311 -5.07 -4.91 11.88
N ILE A 312 -5.25 -3.60 11.65
CA ILE A 312 -6.54 -2.92 11.87
C ILE A 312 -7.62 -3.47 10.94
N MET A 313 -7.30 -3.67 9.66
CA MET A 313 -8.24 -4.23 8.69
C MET A 313 -8.60 -5.68 9.02
N ASP A 314 -7.64 -6.49 9.47
CA ASP A 314 -7.84 -7.88 9.90
C ASP A 314 -8.73 -7.95 11.14
N ALA A 315 -8.46 -7.13 12.15
CA ALA A 315 -9.29 -7.03 13.34
C ALA A 315 -10.72 -6.56 13.01
N ALA A 316 -10.85 -5.53 12.16
CA ALA A 316 -12.16 -5.04 11.76
C ALA A 316 -12.92 -6.07 10.92
N GLU A 317 -12.26 -6.80 10.01
CA GLU A 317 -12.86 -7.90 9.27
C GLU A 317 -13.30 -9.04 10.19
N HIS A 318 -12.42 -9.45 11.10
CA HIS A 318 -12.71 -10.48 12.09
C HIS A 318 -13.95 -10.13 12.93
N LEU A 319 -14.01 -8.90 13.45
CA LEU A 319 -15.16 -8.43 14.23
C LEU A 319 -16.44 -8.34 13.39
N LEU A 320 -16.36 -7.92 12.12
CA LEU A 320 -17.51 -7.91 11.22
C LEU A 320 -18.02 -9.33 10.88
N ILE A 321 -17.19 -10.35 11.06
CA ILE A 321 -17.54 -11.77 10.89
C ILE A 321 -18.11 -12.35 12.18
N SER A 322 -17.53 -12.01 13.33
CA SER A 322 -17.90 -12.61 14.61
C SER A 322 -19.07 -11.94 15.32
N GLU A 323 -19.30 -10.64 15.08
CA GLU A 323 -20.33 -9.88 15.79
C GLU A 323 -21.65 -9.81 15.01
N THR A 324 -22.77 -9.92 15.73
CA THR A 324 -24.13 -9.89 15.16
C THR A 324 -24.61 -8.50 14.77
N SER A 325 -24.11 -7.44 15.42
CA SER A 325 -24.45 -6.06 15.11
C SER A 325 -23.22 -5.26 14.73
N ILE A 326 -23.38 -4.40 13.73
CA ILE A 326 -22.35 -3.45 13.37
C ILE A 326 -22.01 -2.50 14.51
N ASP A 327 -22.95 -2.22 15.40
CA ASP A 327 -22.74 -1.29 16.51
C ASP A 327 -21.74 -1.86 17.54
N ASP A 328 -21.54 -3.19 17.57
CA ASP A 328 -20.56 -3.86 18.43
C ASP A 328 -19.11 -3.74 17.91
N VAL A 329 -18.94 -3.42 16.62
CA VAL A 329 -17.63 -3.26 15.95
C VAL A 329 -17.05 -1.87 16.21
N SER A 330 -16.90 -1.47 17.48
CA SER A 330 -16.46 -0.12 17.87
C SER A 330 -14.97 0.13 17.59
N VAL A 331 -14.56 1.41 17.47
CA VAL A 331 -13.15 1.82 17.35
C VAL A 331 -12.29 1.17 18.44
N ARG A 332 -12.74 1.22 19.69
CA ARG A 332 -12.02 0.65 20.84
C ARG A 332 -11.87 -0.86 20.74
N ARG A 333 -12.90 -1.56 20.23
CA ARG A 333 -12.85 -3.02 20.05
C ARG A 333 -11.90 -3.40 18.93
N ILE A 334 -11.98 -2.70 17.78
CA ILE A 334 -11.07 -2.89 16.65
C ILE A 334 -9.62 -2.68 17.09
N THR A 335 -9.31 -1.57 17.77
CA THR A 335 -7.93 -1.29 18.17
C THR A 335 -7.42 -2.23 19.24
N LYS A 336 -8.30 -2.70 20.15
CA LYS A 336 -7.96 -3.76 21.11
C LYS A 336 -7.61 -5.07 20.40
N ASP A 337 -8.43 -5.50 19.45
CA ASP A 337 -8.24 -6.77 18.71
C ASP A 337 -7.02 -6.70 17.79
N ALA A 338 -6.75 -5.54 17.19
CA ALA A 338 -5.54 -5.29 16.39
C ALA A 338 -4.27 -5.08 17.23
N GLY A 339 -4.38 -4.87 18.54
CA GLY A 339 -3.23 -4.54 19.40
C GLY A 339 -2.61 -3.16 19.14
N VAL A 340 -3.42 -2.17 18.72
CA VAL A 340 -2.95 -0.84 18.32
C VAL A 340 -3.60 0.29 19.15
N ASN A 341 -3.08 1.51 19.03
CA ASN A 341 -3.68 2.70 19.65
C ASN A 341 -4.96 3.13 18.90
N VAL A 342 -5.96 3.62 19.64
CA VAL A 342 -7.23 4.22 19.14
C VAL A 342 -6.99 5.24 18.02
N ALA A 343 -5.94 6.05 18.11
CA ALA A 343 -5.61 7.07 17.11
C ALA A 343 -5.21 6.47 15.75
N ALA A 344 -4.78 5.19 15.70
CA ALA A 344 -4.30 4.55 14.47
C ALA A 344 -5.41 4.40 13.41
N ILE A 345 -6.68 4.25 13.82
CA ILE A 345 -7.80 4.20 12.86
C ILE A 345 -7.97 5.54 12.15
N ASN A 346 -7.99 6.65 12.89
CA ASN A 346 -8.11 7.97 12.28
C ASN A 346 -6.88 8.32 11.43
N TYR A 347 -5.68 7.88 11.84
CA TYR A 347 -4.46 8.11 11.07
C TYR A 347 -4.48 7.37 9.71
N HIS A 348 -4.77 6.07 9.70
CA HIS A 348 -4.70 5.26 8.47
C HIS A 348 -5.95 5.37 7.58
N PHE A 349 -7.12 5.55 8.19
CA PHE A 349 -8.40 5.47 7.47
C PHE A 349 -9.24 6.75 7.58
N GLY A 350 -8.86 7.71 8.44
CA GLY A 350 -9.60 8.95 8.67
C GLY A 350 -10.79 8.79 9.62
N SER A 351 -11.58 7.72 9.48
CA SER A 351 -12.68 7.40 10.39
C SER A 351 -12.94 5.89 10.47
N ARG A 352 -13.74 5.48 11.47
CA ARG A 352 -14.23 4.11 11.59
C ARG A 352 -15.00 3.68 10.36
N GLU A 353 -15.90 4.51 9.85
CA GLU A 353 -16.75 4.17 8.71
C GLU A 353 -15.91 4.02 7.43
N LYS A 354 -14.90 4.88 7.23
CA LYS A 354 -13.94 4.76 6.12
C LYS A 354 -13.11 3.48 6.21
N LEU A 355 -12.71 3.07 7.42
CA LEU A 355 -12.11 1.75 7.66
C LEU A 355 -13.06 0.62 7.28
N LEU A 356 -14.32 0.64 7.73
CA LEU A 356 -15.28 -0.42 7.42
C LEU A 356 -15.55 -0.52 5.90
N VAL A 357 -15.61 0.62 5.19
CA VAL A 357 -15.68 0.64 3.72
C VAL A 357 -14.43 -0.02 3.10
N ALA A 358 -13.24 0.29 3.61
CA ALA A 358 -12.00 -0.32 3.12
C ALA A 358 -11.99 -1.85 3.34
N VAL A 359 -12.44 -2.33 4.51
CA VAL A 359 -12.57 -3.77 4.80
C VAL A 359 -13.54 -4.43 3.81
N VAL A 360 -14.70 -3.83 3.59
CA VAL A 360 -15.67 -4.41 2.66
C VAL A 360 -15.13 -4.43 1.24
N LYS A 361 -14.44 -3.37 0.81
CA LYS A 361 -13.72 -3.35 -0.47
C LYS A 361 -12.75 -4.52 -0.59
N ARG A 362 -11.93 -4.77 0.43
CA ARG A 362 -10.96 -5.89 0.45
C ARG A 362 -11.66 -7.25 0.31
N VAL A 363 -12.82 -7.42 0.95
CA VAL A 363 -13.60 -8.66 0.85
C VAL A 363 -14.24 -8.81 -0.53
N TYR A 364 -14.80 -7.72 -1.09
CA TYR A 364 -15.33 -7.71 -2.45
C TYR A 364 -14.25 -8.01 -3.48
N ASP A 365 -13.05 -7.44 -3.37
CA ASP A 365 -11.95 -7.67 -4.32
C ASP A 365 -11.60 -9.17 -4.40
N ARG A 366 -11.56 -9.87 -3.26
CA ARG A 366 -11.35 -11.33 -3.23
C ARG A 366 -12.49 -12.11 -3.87
N LEU A 367 -13.74 -11.78 -3.54
CA LEU A 367 -14.93 -12.40 -4.12
C LEU A 367 -14.97 -12.20 -5.65
N ASN A 368 -14.59 -11.02 -6.11
CA ASN A 368 -14.63 -10.64 -7.51
C ASN A 368 -13.50 -11.27 -8.32
N ALA A 369 -12.32 -11.44 -7.74
CA ALA A 369 -11.26 -12.23 -8.34
C ALA A 369 -11.73 -13.67 -8.62
N GLU A 370 -12.48 -14.27 -7.70
CA GLU A 370 -13.09 -15.58 -7.91
C GLU A 370 -14.14 -15.56 -9.02
N ARG A 371 -15.05 -14.57 -9.03
CA ARG A 371 -16.03 -14.38 -10.12
C ARG A 371 -15.36 -14.27 -11.48
N GLN A 372 -14.31 -13.45 -11.58
CA GLN A 372 -13.59 -13.21 -12.82
C GLN A 372 -12.88 -14.47 -13.31
N ARG A 373 -12.25 -15.23 -12.42
CA ARG A 373 -11.65 -16.53 -12.74
C ARG A 373 -12.68 -17.52 -13.31
N LEU A 374 -13.86 -17.59 -12.70
CA LEU A 374 -14.93 -18.48 -13.16
C LEU A 374 -15.55 -18.02 -14.48
N LEU A 375 -15.73 -16.70 -14.66
CA LEU A 375 -16.24 -16.13 -15.90
C LEU A 375 -15.27 -16.42 -17.05
N GLN A 376 -13.96 -16.23 -16.82
CA GLN A 376 -12.94 -16.54 -17.81
C GLN A 376 -12.92 -18.03 -18.16
N ALA A 377 -12.97 -18.91 -17.16
CA ALA A 377 -13.04 -20.35 -17.40
C ALA A 377 -14.28 -20.77 -18.21
N ALA A 378 -15.43 -20.13 -17.98
CA ALA A 378 -16.64 -20.37 -18.77
C ALA A 378 -16.47 -19.93 -20.23
N ILE A 379 -15.84 -18.78 -20.47
CA ILE A 379 -15.52 -18.27 -21.81
C ILE A 379 -14.58 -19.23 -22.54
N ASP A 380 -13.49 -19.62 -21.89
CA ASP A 380 -12.42 -20.44 -22.48
C ASP A 380 -12.95 -21.84 -22.86
N ALA A 381 -13.84 -22.42 -22.04
CA ALA A 381 -14.41 -23.75 -22.26
C ALA A 381 -15.22 -23.87 -23.57
N ARG A 382 -15.69 -22.76 -24.14
CA ARG A 382 -16.51 -22.74 -25.35
C ARG A 382 -15.95 -21.91 -26.49
N ALA A 383 -14.79 -21.27 -26.30
CA ALA A 383 -14.20 -20.40 -27.32
C ALA A 383 -14.02 -21.15 -28.65
N PRO A 384 -14.39 -20.56 -29.81
CA PRO A 384 -14.82 -19.16 -29.99
C PRO A 384 -16.32 -18.92 -29.76
N GLU A 385 -17.13 -19.94 -29.53
CA GLU A 385 -18.57 -19.80 -29.28
C GLU A 385 -18.88 -19.05 -27.97
N PRO A 386 -20.08 -18.47 -27.82
CA PRO A 386 -20.51 -17.91 -26.53
C PRO A 386 -20.52 -18.97 -25.43
N PRO A 387 -20.15 -18.60 -24.18
CA PRO A 387 -20.23 -19.53 -23.05
C PRO A 387 -21.69 -19.89 -22.72
N GLU A 388 -21.88 -21.00 -22.01
CA GLU A 388 -23.21 -21.37 -21.53
C GLU A 388 -23.75 -20.36 -20.51
N LEU A 389 -25.03 -19.97 -20.64
CA LEU A 389 -25.68 -19.04 -19.73
C LEU A 389 -25.59 -19.50 -18.27
N ALA A 390 -25.84 -20.78 -18.01
CA ALA A 390 -25.75 -21.36 -16.67
C ALA A 390 -24.35 -21.21 -16.06
N ALA A 391 -23.29 -21.37 -16.85
CA ALA A 391 -21.91 -21.18 -16.39
C ALA A 391 -21.59 -19.71 -16.08
N VAL A 392 -22.09 -18.76 -16.88
CA VAL A 392 -21.95 -17.32 -16.62
C VAL A 392 -22.71 -16.91 -15.37
N LEU A 393 -23.94 -17.40 -15.17
CA LEU A 393 -24.72 -17.16 -13.97
C LEU A 393 -24.06 -17.80 -12.73
N LYS A 394 -23.51 -19.02 -12.86
CA LYS A 394 -22.71 -19.67 -11.81
C LYS A 394 -21.48 -18.85 -11.44
N ALA A 395 -20.80 -18.24 -12.41
CA ALA A 395 -19.70 -17.31 -12.15
C ALA A 395 -20.16 -16.02 -11.45
N LEU A 396 -21.33 -15.49 -11.80
CA LEU A 396 -21.89 -14.26 -11.23
C LEU A 396 -22.31 -14.42 -9.76
N ILE A 397 -23.13 -15.41 -9.45
CA ILE A 397 -23.74 -15.56 -8.11
C ILE A 397 -23.10 -16.65 -7.25
N GLY A 398 -22.50 -17.67 -7.87
CA GLY A 398 -21.99 -18.87 -7.19
C GLY A 398 -20.96 -18.60 -6.08
N PRO A 399 -19.93 -17.75 -6.28
CA PRO A 399 -18.97 -17.43 -5.22
C PRO A 399 -19.64 -16.95 -3.93
N SER A 400 -20.57 -15.99 -4.04
CA SER A 400 -21.29 -15.46 -2.87
C SER A 400 -22.23 -16.49 -2.22
N VAL A 401 -22.76 -17.44 -2.99
CA VAL A 401 -23.58 -18.52 -2.43
C VAL A 401 -22.69 -19.43 -1.60
N ARG A 402 -21.59 -19.96 -2.16
CA ARG A 402 -20.66 -20.82 -1.43
C ARG A 402 -20.10 -20.14 -0.18
N TRP A 403 -19.67 -18.89 -0.29
CA TRP A 403 -19.15 -18.15 0.86
C TRP A 403 -20.21 -18.01 1.97
N SER A 404 -21.50 -17.88 1.62
CA SER A 404 -22.56 -17.81 2.66
C SER A 404 -22.73 -19.07 3.50
N PHE A 405 -22.18 -20.21 3.07
CA PHE A 405 -22.16 -21.48 3.81
C PHE A 405 -20.81 -21.79 4.45
N ASP A 406 -19.78 -20.99 4.15
CA ASP A 406 -18.44 -21.18 4.69
C ASP A 406 -18.22 -20.24 5.89
N PRO A 407 -18.16 -20.76 7.13
CA PRO A 407 -17.91 -19.95 8.33
C PRO A 407 -16.55 -19.26 8.33
N GLY A 408 -15.59 -19.76 7.55
CA GLY A 408 -14.26 -19.16 7.39
C GLY A 408 -14.20 -18.06 6.33
N SER A 409 -15.29 -17.81 5.60
CA SER A 409 -15.32 -16.81 4.55
C SER A 409 -15.63 -15.41 5.07
N GLY A 410 -15.32 -14.40 4.25
CA GLY A 410 -15.69 -13.01 4.55
C GLY A 410 -17.17 -12.67 4.28
N TYR A 411 -18.05 -13.64 3.99
CA TYR A 411 -19.44 -13.34 3.59
C TYR A 411 -20.22 -12.47 4.60
N PRO A 412 -20.12 -12.68 5.92
CA PRO A 412 -20.89 -11.88 6.88
C PRO A 412 -20.59 -10.37 6.82
N VAL A 413 -19.40 -9.98 6.32
CA VAL A 413 -19.05 -8.56 6.09
C VAL A 413 -20.08 -7.87 5.18
N PHE A 414 -20.63 -8.59 4.19
CA PHE A 414 -21.63 -8.04 3.27
C PHE A 414 -22.98 -7.77 3.93
N ASN A 415 -23.32 -8.47 5.02
CA ASN A 415 -24.55 -8.23 5.76
C ASN A 415 -24.51 -6.88 6.48
N ASN A 416 -23.35 -6.58 7.09
CA ASN A 416 -23.09 -5.31 7.76
C ASN A 416 -22.95 -4.13 6.76
N PHE A 417 -22.48 -4.41 5.55
CA PHE A 417 -22.33 -3.42 4.46
C PHE A 417 -23.66 -2.79 4.01
N ALA A 418 -24.73 -3.58 3.87
CA ALA A 418 -26.04 -3.03 3.53
C ALA A 418 -26.58 -2.09 4.62
N ALA A 419 -26.31 -2.41 5.89
CA ALA A 419 -26.67 -1.55 7.02
C ALA A 419 -25.84 -0.25 7.06
N LEU A 420 -24.54 -0.31 6.74
CA LEU A 420 -23.67 0.87 6.61
C LEU A 420 -24.18 1.85 5.55
N GLY A 421 -24.54 1.34 4.37
CA GLY A 421 -24.99 2.18 3.27
C GLY A 421 -26.30 2.91 3.52
N GLN A 422 -27.22 2.29 4.27
CA GLN A 422 -28.49 2.91 4.64
C GLN A 422 -28.35 3.94 5.78
N ARG A 423 -27.37 3.76 6.67
CA ARG A 423 -27.16 4.63 7.84
C ARG A 423 -26.21 5.80 7.59
N SER A 424 -25.26 5.65 6.65
CA SER A 424 -24.24 6.69 6.41
C SER A 424 -24.82 7.93 5.74
N ARG A 425 -24.61 9.09 6.37
CA ARG A 425 -24.94 10.41 5.82
C ARG A 425 -23.82 10.98 4.95
N ASP A 426 -22.65 10.33 4.92
CA ASP A 426 -21.48 10.77 4.16
C ASP A 426 -21.61 10.38 2.67
N PRO A 427 -21.64 11.35 1.73
CA PRO A 427 -21.69 11.09 0.30
C PRO A 427 -20.48 10.31 -0.24
N GLU A 428 -19.28 10.47 0.34
CA GLU A 428 -18.08 9.72 -0.07
C GLU A 428 -18.25 8.23 0.20
N ILE A 429 -18.78 7.91 1.39
CA ILE A 429 -19.08 6.53 1.77
C ILE A 429 -20.14 5.96 0.86
N ARG A 430 -21.27 6.64 0.65
CA ARG A 430 -22.33 6.15 -0.26
C ARG A 430 -21.83 5.92 -1.69
N THR A 431 -20.93 6.78 -2.19
CA THR A 431 -20.33 6.63 -3.52
C THR A 431 -19.41 5.42 -3.58
N ALA A 432 -18.51 5.27 -2.61
CA ALA A 432 -17.63 4.10 -2.51
C ALA A 432 -18.44 2.78 -2.43
N LEU A 433 -19.57 2.81 -1.72
CA LEU A 433 -20.49 1.67 -1.63
C LEU A 433 -21.16 1.34 -2.98
N ALA A 434 -21.49 2.35 -3.79
CA ALA A 434 -22.07 2.16 -5.13
C ALA A 434 -21.03 1.70 -6.17
N ASP A 435 -19.78 2.15 -6.07
CA ASP A 435 -18.67 1.76 -6.94
C ASP A 435 -18.35 0.26 -6.83
N HIS A 436 -18.73 -0.38 -5.72
CA HIS A 436 -18.67 -1.82 -5.56
C HIS A 436 -19.65 -2.60 -6.45
N VAL A 437 -20.43 -1.99 -7.34
CA VAL A 437 -21.21 -2.71 -8.37
C VAL A 437 -20.57 -2.60 -9.76
N VAL A 438 -19.67 -1.64 -9.97
CA VAL A 438 -19.04 -1.35 -11.27
C VAL A 438 -18.27 -2.56 -11.82
N HIS A 439 -17.64 -3.35 -10.94
CA HIS A 439 -16.89 -4.55 -11.33
C HIS A 439 -17.78 -5.63 -12.01
N LEU A 440 -19.10 -5.61 -11.80
CA LEU A 440 -20.02 -6.55 -12.45
C LEU A 440 -20.30 -6.21 -13.91
N ARG A 441 -19.90 -5.01 -14.38
CA ARG A 441 -20.03 -4.62 -15.79
C ARG A 441 -19.27 -5.55 -16.74
N VAL A 442 -18.25 -6.26 -16.26
CA VAL A 442 -17.48 -7.23 -17.07
C VAL A 442 -18.35 -8.37 -17.61
N PHE A 443 -19.49 -8.66 -16.96
CA PHE A 443 -20.43 -9.68 -17.42
C PHE A 443 -21.31 -9.22 -18.59
N ILE A 444 -21.47 -7.90 -18.77
CA ILE A 444 -22.34 -7.33 -19.80
C ILE A 444 -21.93 -7.76 -21.22
N PRO A 445 -20.67 -7.57 -21.67
CA PRO A 445 -20.29 -7.97 -23.02
C PRO A 445 -20.39 -9.48 -23.25
N VAL A 446 -20.17 -10.30 -22.21
CA VAL A 446 -20.29 -11.76 -22.30
C VAL A 446 -21.75 -12.17 -22.46
N LEU A 447 -22.65 -11.61 -21.63
CA LEU A 447 -24.09 -11.86 -21.73
C LEU A 447 -24.68 -11.29 -23.02
N ARG A 448 -24.11 -10.22 -23.59
CA ARG A 448 -24.51 -9.66 -24.89
C ARG A 448 -24.27 -10.65 -26.03
N ARG A 449 -23.21 -11.47 -25.95
CA ARG A 449 -22.94 -12.54 -26.92
C ARG A 449 -23.95 -13.69 -26.81
N ILE A 450 -24.47 -13.94 -25.61
CA ILE A 450 -25.48 -14.99 -25.36
C ILE A 450 -26.89 -14.51 -25.74
N ALA A 451 -27.23 -13.27 -25.38
CA ALA A 451 -28.53 -12.65 -25.60
C ALA A 451 -28.41 -11.35 -26.44
N PRO A 452 -28.07 -11.47 -27.74
CA PRO A 452 -27.84 -10.31 -28.62
C PRO A 452 -29.09 -9.46 -28.89
N TRP A 453 -30.29 -9.93 -28.51
CA TRP A 453 -31.52 -9.13 -28.57
C TRP A 453 -31.69 -8.15 -27.40
N LEU A 454 -30.86 -8.22 -26.36
CA LEU A 454 -30.94 -7.33 -25.19
C LEU A 454 -29.87 -6.26 -25.21
N SER A 455 -30.24 -4.99 -25.10
CA SER A 455 -29.29 -3.88 -24.94
C SER A 455 -28.40 -4.04 -23.70
N GLU A 456 -27.26 -3.34 -23.65
CA GLU A 456 -26.38 -3.38 -22.47
C GLU A 456 -27.10 -2.89 -21.20
N GLY A 457 -27.96 -1.88 -21.32
CA GLY A 457 -28.78 -1.39 -20.20
C GLY A 457 -29.75 -2.44 -19.68
N GLU A 458 -30.39 -3.17 -20.61
CA GLU A 458 -31.29 -4.29 -20.30
C GLU A 458 -30.58 -5.48 -19.64
N ILE A 459 -29.35 -5.78 -20.06
CA ILE A 459 -28.49 -6.79 -19.43
C ILE A 459 -28.09 -6.32 -18.03
N GLY A 460 -27.67 -5.06 -17.89
CA GLY A 460 -27.33 -4.47 -16.59
C GLY A 460 -28.49 -4.52 -15.59
N TRP A 461 -29.71 -4.20 -16.04
CA TRP A 461 -30.92 -4.33 -15.22
C TRP A 461 -31.18 -5.77 -14.78
N ARG A 462 -31.03 -6.74 -15.70
CA ARG A 462 -31.20 -8.17 -15.39
C ARG A 462 -30.13 -8.69 -14.42
N ILE A 463 -28.88 -8.24 -14.55
CA ILE A 463 -27.82 -8.52 -13.55
C ILE A 463 -28.25 -7.98 -12.18
N HIS A 464 -28.76 -6.75 -12.11
CA HIS A 464 -29.28 -6.20 -10.86
C HIS A 464 -30.41 -7.06 -10.26
N CYS A 465 -31.40 -7.48 -11.07
CA CYS A 465 -32.45 -8.40 -10.63
C CYS A 465 -31.90 -9.75 -10.15
N ALA A 466 -30.94 -10.34 -10.87
CA ALA A 466 -30.28 -11.60 -10.49
C ALA A 466 -29.59 -11.50 -9.11
N LEU A 467 -28.92 -10.37 -8.84
CA LEU A 467 -28.33 -10.10 -7.52
C LEU A 467 -29.41 -9.92 -6.44
N GLY A 468 -30.58 -9.39 -6.79
CA GLY A 468 -31.74 -9.30 -5.92
C GLY A 468 -32.31 -10.66 -5.52
N VAL A 469 -32.49 -11.57 -6.49
CA VAL A 469 -32.88 -12.98 -6.24
C VAL A 469 -31.89 -13.63 -5.28
N ARG A 470 -30.59 -13.52 -5.57
CA ARG A 470 -29.53 -14.02 -4.69
C ARG A 470 -29.59 -13.40 -3.29
N HIS A 471 -29.71 -12.09 -3.19
CA HIS A 471 -29.75 -11.42 -1.88
C HIS A 471 -30.92 -11.90 -1.03
N ASN A 472 -32.11 -12.03 -1.63
CA ASN A 472 -33.30 -12.48 -0.94
C ASN A 472 -33.17 -13.94 -0.47
N ALA A 473 -32.73 -14.83 -1.36
CA ALA A 473 -32.55 -16.26 -1.07
C ALA A 473 -31.53 -16.51 0.05
N LEU A 474 -30.46 -15.70 0.13
CA LEU A 474 -29.43 -15.84 1.17
C LEU A 474 -29.84 -15.20 2.50
N ARG A 475 -30.57 -14.08 2.49
CA ARG A 475 -30.90 -13.33 3.70
C ARG A 475 -32.14 -13.83 4.42
N TYR A 476 -33.12 -14.34 3.67
CA TYR A 476 -34.42 -14.76 4.19
C TYR A 476 -34.66 -16.25 3.97
N ARG A 477 -33.63 -17.09 4.16
CA ARG A 477 -33.66 -18.53 3.90
C ARG A 477 -34.77 -19.24 4.66
N ASN A 478 -34.93 -18.98 5.96
CA ASN A 478 -36.00 -19.58 6.78
C ASN A 478 -37.40 -19.25 6.23
N ARG A 479 -37.58 -18.06 5.65
CA ARG A 479 -38.84 -17.69 4.98
C ARG A 479 -39.01 -18.48 3.69
N ALA A 480 -37.95 -18.67 2.90
CA ALA A 480 -37.99 -19.48 1.70
C ALA A 480 -38.31 -20.95 2.02
N GLU A 481 -37.68 -21.53 3.05
CA GLU A 481 -37.95 -22.90 3.54
C GLU A 481 -39.42 -23.10 3.93
N ALA A 482 -40.00 -22.14 4.65
CA ALA A 482 -41.42 -22.18 5.02
C ALA A 482 -42.36 -22.10 3.81
N LEU A 483 -41.98 -21.40 2.73
CA LEU A 483 -42.81 -21.26 1.53
C LEU A 483 -42.79 -22.49 0.62
N ILE A 484 -41.71 -23.26 0.64
CA ILE A 484 -41.55 -24.45 -0.20
C ILE A 484 -41.96 -25.76 0.51
N ASP A 485 -42.44 -25.66 1.75
CA ASP A 485 -42.81 -26.81 2.59
C ASP A 485 -41.72 -27.91 2.60
N ALA A 486 -40.46 -27.48 2.76
CA ALA A 486 -39.28 -28.35 2.74
C ALA A 486 -39.10 -29.24 1.48
N SER A 487 -39.71 -28.88 0.34
CA SER A 487 -39.59 -29.65 -0.91
C SER A 487 -38.16 -29.71 -1.50
N PHE A 488 -37.27 -28.81 -1.07
CA PHE A 488 -35.86 -28.74 -1.50
C PHE A 488 -34.96 -28.48 -0.28
N ASP A 489 -33.75 -29.03 -0.31
CA ASP A 489 -32.73 -28.69 0.68
C ASP A 489 -32.04 -27.38 0.32
N LEU A 490 -32.52 -26.27 0.89
CA LEU A 490 -31.90 -24.95 0.71
C LEU A 490 -30.66 -24.75 1.60
N ASN A 491 -30.29 -25.75 2.41
CA ASN A 491 -29.05 -25.76 3.17
C ASN A 491 -27.89 -26.43 2.41
N ASP A 492 -28.18 -27.10 1.29
CA ASP A 492 -27.17 -27.50 0.32
C ASP A 492 -26.82 -26.31 -0.61
N PRO A 493 -25.57 -25.82 -0.61
CA PRO A 493 -25.15 -24.72 -1.47
C PRO A 493 -25.32 -25.00 -2.97
N ASP A 494 -25.17 -26.25 -3.42
CA ASP A 494 -25.28 -26.61 -4.82
C ASP A 494 -26.73 -26.67 -5.27
N GLU A 495 -27.62 -27.26 -4.47
CA GLU A 495 -29.07 -27.23 -4.70
C GLU A 495 -29.59 -25.80 -4.71
N LEU A 496 -29.24 -24.99 -3.71
CA LEU A 496 -29.66 -23.59 -3.65
C LEU A 496 -29.20 -22.81 -4.89
N LEU A 497 -27.92 -22.97 -5.28
CA LEU A 497 -27.37 -22.32 -6.46
C LEU A 497 -28.10 -22.73 -7.74
N ARG A 498 -28.41 -24.02 -7.90
CA ARG A 498 -29.17 -24.54 -9.05
C ARG A 498 -30.55 -23.89 -9.13
N ARG A 499 -31.29 -23.81 -8.03
CA ARG A 499 -32.61 -23.17 -7.98
C ARG A 499 -32.56 -21.68 -8.34
N MET A 500 -31.54 -20.97 -7.87
CA MET A 500 -31.35 -19.57 -8.26
C MET A 500 -31.04 -19.43 -9.75
N ILE A 501 -30.21 -20.30 -10.33
CA ILE A 501 -29.91 -20.27 -11.76
C ILE A 501 -31.18 -20.55 -12.58
N GLU A 502 -31.99 -21.54 -12.19
CA GLU A 502 -33.28 -21.85 -12.83
C GLU A 502 -34.26 -20.67 -12.80
N ALA A 503 -34.28 -19.90 -11.70
CA ALA A 503 -35.12 -18.71 -11.60
C ALA A 503 -34.58 -17.51 -12.42
N ILE A 504 -33.26 -17.42 -12.60
CA ILE A 504 -32.58 -16.26 -13.22
C ILE A 504 -32.40 -16.45 -14.74
N ALA A 505 -32.10 -17.66 -15.20
CA ALA A 505 -31.81 -17.94 -16.61
C ALA A 505 -32.90 -17.46 -17.58
N PRO A 506 -34.21 -17.66 -17.30
CA PRO A 506 -35.29 -17.19 -18.18
C PRO A 506 -35.31 -15.68 -18.42
N MET A 507 -34.64 -14.87 -17.58
CA MET A 507 -34.53 -13.44 -17.80
C MET A 507 -33.68 -13.11 -19.04
N PHE A 508 -32.77 -14.00 -19.44
CA PHE A 508 -31.83 -13.80 -20.54
C PHE A 508 -32.19 -14.61 -21.80
N GLU A 509 -33.26 -15.39 -21.77
CA GLU A 509 -33.73 -16.18 -22.90
C GLU A 509 -34.63 -15.35 -23.83
N ARG A 510 -34.68 -15.73 -25.10
CA ARG A 510 -35.57 -15.10 -26.09
C ARG A 510 -36.96 -15.69 -25.89
N ARG A 511 -37.90 -14.85 -25.46
CA ARG A 511 -39.32 -15.23 -25.35
C ARG A 511 -39.97 -15.35 -26.71
#